data_AF-X1IJS3-F1
#
_entry.id   AF-X1IJS3-F1
#
_cell.length_a   1.000
_cell.length_b   1.000
_cell.length_c   1.000
_cell.angle_alpha   90.00
_cell.angle_beta   90.00
_cell.angle_gamma   90.00
#
_symmetry.space_group_name_H-M   'P 1'
#
loop_
_entity.id
_entity.type
_entity.pdbx_description
1 polymer ?
#
loop_
_entity_poly.entity_id
_entity_poly.type
_entity_poly.pdbx_seq_one_letter_code
_entity_poly.pdbx_strand_id
1 'polypeptide(L)'
;NSLNDDLKFLDFYFENDKPNIEHFVLGEMLKRGHYVMTSNFDFLIEHALLQTDYPKKKIIPVITEKDYERFSDPEKLFKNKRIPVYKLHGSPKNIITGEDTRNSFINTLKLIGSNHMKNNIIQLEPFKAQMLEYISNKRSLIIIGYSGKNDSDLVSTLKTMKGLKNLIWINHVANGKTKGDLYEYHKPKSMNISNLDDLDQQLVEIKRFNESINVFRLNTYTPKFLENLIDKKEKISKENFELNLGEWLTTNIKKPSVLTKLFISAKIYL
;
A
#
# COMPACT_ATOMS: atom_id res chain seq x y z
N ASN A 1 -22.61 22.92 -7.84
CA ASN A 1 -22.21 21.80 -8.71
C ASN A 1 -20.72 21.61 -8.65
N SER A 2 -20.35 20.48 -8.03
CA SER A 2 -19.05 19.80 -7.95
C SER A 2 -17.76 20.63 -8.10
N LEU A 3 -17.01 20.75 -6.99
CA LEU A 3 -15.57 20.47 -7.07
C LEU A 3 -15.46 19.19 -7.89
N ASN A 4 -14.90 19.28 -9.10
CA ASN A 4 -14.88 18.17 -10.04
C ASN A 4 -14.38 16.91 -9.31
N ASP A 5 -15.28 15.94 -9.11
CA ASP A 5 -15.07 14.66 -8.41
C ASP A 5 -14.00 13.78 -9.07
N ASP A 6 -13.41 14.26 -10.16
CA ASP A 6 -12.49 13.56 -11.05
C ASP A 6 -11.07 13.42 -10.45
N LEU A 7 -10.80 14.04 -9.29
CA LEU A 7 -9.54 13.98 -8.54
C LEU A 7 -8.28 14.09 -9.41
N LYS A 8 -8.31 14.91 -10.47
CA LYS A 8 -7.27 14.97 -11.51
C LYS A 8 -5.85 15.16 -10.99
N PHE A 9 -5.65 15.81 -9.84
CA PHE A 9 -4.32 15.96 -9.26
C PHE A 9 -3.64 14.61 -8.94
N LEU A 10 -4.43 13.56 -8.73
CA LEU A 10 -3.90 12.21 -8.52
C LEU A 10 -3.24 11.65 -9.79
N ASP A 11 -3.61 12.16 -10.96
CA ASP A 11 -3.01 11.73 -12.23
C ASP A 11 -1.49 11.95 -12.27
N PHE A 12 -0.97 12.93 -11.50
CA PHE A 12 0.47 13.13 -11.31
C PHE A 12 1.19 11.85 -10.83
N TYR A 13 0.60 11.11 -9.89
CA TYR A 13 1.23 9.90 -9.35
C TYR A 13 1.25 8.74 -10.34
N PHE A 14 0.44 8.82 -11.41
CA PHE A 14 0.35 7.82 -12.46
C PHE A 14 1.30 8.09 -13.62
N GLU A 15 1.95 9.26 -13.66
CA GLU A 15 2.98 9.61 -14.64
C GLU A 15 4.30 8.85 -14.39
N ASN A 16 4.51 8.35 -13.17
CA ASN A 16 5.74 7.63 -12.84
C ASN A 16 5.65 6.16 -13.25
N ASP A 17 6.49 5.76 -14.20
CA ASP A 17 6.64 4.39 -14.70
C ASP A 17 7.98 3.75 -14.29
N LYS A 18 8.73 4.39 -13.38
CA LYS A 18 10.07 4.00 -12.93
C LYS A 18 10.02 3.30 -11.57
N PRO A 19 9.87 1.97 -11.51
CA PRO A 19 9.93 1.21 -10.27
C PRO A 19 11.34 1.29 -9.63
N ASN A 20 11.36 1.39 -8.31
CA ASN A 20 12.58 1.24 -7.51
C ASN A 20 12.82 -0.24 -7.09
N ILE A 21 13.92 -0.48 -6.38
CA ILE A 21 14.31 -1.82 -5.87
C ILE A 21 13.20 -2.54 -5.10
N GLU A 22 12.39 -1.83 -4.30
CA GLU A 22 11.32 -2.43 -3.49
C GLU A 22 10.27 -3.07 -4.41
N HIS A 23 9.87 -2.37 -5.47
CA HIS A 23 8.92 -2.90 -6.46
C HIS A 23 9.47 -4.14 -7.18
N PHE A 24 10.75 -4.16 -7.53
CA PHE A 24 11.39 -5.32 -8.15
C PHE A 24 11.44 -6.51 -7.18
N VAL A 25 11.76 -6.29 -5.92
CA VAL A 25 11.76 -7.34 -4.89
C VAL A 25 10.36 -7.90 -4.68
N LEU A 26 9.34 -7.04 -4.58
CA LEU A 26 7.95 -7.47 -4.48
C LEU A 26 7.50 -8.27 -5.73
N GLY A 27 7.88 -7.82 -6.92
CA GLY A 27 7.65 -8.54 -8.17
C GLY A 27 8.31 -9.92 -8.19
N GLU A 28 9.54 -10.03 -7.67
CA GLU A 28 10.24 -11.31 -7.53
C GLU A 28 9.58 -12.22 -6.50
N MET A 29 9.12 -11.68 -5.38
CA MET A 29 8.36 -12.45 -4.37
C MET A 29 7.07 -13.04 -4.97
N LEU A 30 6.35 -12.27 -5.79
CA LEU A 30 5.20 -12.77 -6.55
C LEU A 30 5.59 -13.94 -7.46
N LYS A 31 6.69 -13.83 -8.23
CA LYS A 31 7.13 -14.92 -9.11
C LYS A 31 7.49 -16.20 -8.34
N ARG A 32 7.98 -16.06 -7.11
CA ARG A 32 8.30 -17.17 -6.19
C ARG A 32 7.07 -17.76 -5.49
N GLY A 33 5.86 -17.26 -5.76
CA GLY A 33 4.61 -17.77 -5.21
C GLY A 33 4.24 -17.18 -3.84
N HIS A 34 4.89 -16.09 -3.43
CA HIS A 34 4.45 -15.30 -2.29
C HIS A 34 3.33 -14.36 -2.69
N TYR A 35 2.50 -13.97 -1.72
CA TYR A 35 1.42 -13.02 -1.94
C TYR A 35 1.89 -11.60 -1.67
N VAL A 36 1.44 -10.65 -2.49
CA VAL A 36 1.71 -9.22 -2.31
C VAL A 36 0.39 -8.45 -2.38
N MET A 37 0.18 -7.60 -1.38
CA MET A 37 -0.84 -6.56 -1.40
C MET A 37 -0.16 -5.20 -1.22
N THR A 38 -0.75 -4.14 -1.77
CA THR A 38 -0.26 -2.78 -1.59
C THR A 38 -1.39 -1.79 -1.37
N SER A 39 -1.19 -0.82 -0.48
CA SER A 39 -2.05 0.36 -0.33
C SER A 39 -1.76 1.44 -1.40
N ASN A 40 -0.65 1.33 -2.12
CA ASN A 40 -0.33 2.29 -3.18
C ASN A 40 -1.29 2.19 -4.36
N PHE A 41 -1.71 3.34 -4.88
CA PHE A 41 -2.61 3.47 -6.03
C PHE A 41 -1.89 3.45 -7.39
N ASP A 42 -0.58 3.67 -7.38
CA ASP A 42 0.29 3.68 -8.56
C ASP A 42 0.38 2.29 -9.22
N PHE A 43 1.15 2.19 -10.31
CA PHE A 43 1.32 0.95 -11.08
C PHE A 43 2.74 0.37 -10.99
N LEU A 44 3.54 0.76 -10.00
CA LEU A 44 4.98 0.52 -10.02
C LEU A 44 5.33 -0.96 -9.85
N ILE A 45 4.53 -1.74 -9.10
CA ILE A 45 4.73 -3.21 -9.00
C ILE A 45 4.45 -3.87 -10.35
N GLU A 46 3.39 -3.47 -11.03
CA GLU A 46 3.05 -3.96 -12.36
C GLU A 46 4.13 -3.58 -13.40
N HIS A 47 4.62 -2.34 -13.37
CA HIS A 47 5.74 -1.91 -14.19
C HIS A 47 7.00 -2.73 -13.91
N ALA A 48 7.34 -2.99 -12.64
CA ALA A 48 8.48 -3.82 -12.30
C ALA A 48 8.36 -5.24 -12.89
N LEU A 49 7.17 -5.85 -12.81
CA LEU A 49 6.91 -7.15 -13.42
C LEU A 49 7.08 -7.12 -14.95
N LEU A 50 6.53 -6.10 -15.62
CA LEU A 50 6.67 -5.92 -17.06
C LEU A 50 8.13 -5.71 -17.50
N GLN A 51 8.91 -4.93 -16.75
CA GLN A 51 10.33 -4.66 -17.03
C GLN A 51 11.24 -5.88 -16.83
N THR A 52 10.78 -6.87 -16.06
CA THR A 52 11.44 -8.17 -15.91
C THR A 52 10.98 -9.22 -16.94
N ASP A 53 10.33 -8.77 -18.02
CA ASP A 53 9.84 -9.61 -19.11
C ASP A 53 8.81 -10.67 -18.67
N TYR A 54 8.16 -10.47 -17.51
CA TYR A 54 7.09 -11.37 -17.07
C TYR A 54 5.88 -11.22 -18.01
N PRO A 55 5.25 -12.31 -18.49
CA PRO A 55 4.23 -12.20 -19.52
C PRO A 55 3.04 -11.33 -19.05
N LYS A 56 2.77 -10.22 -19.75
CA LYS A 56 1.68 -9.27 -19.41
C LYS A 56 0.35 -9.96 -19.07
N LYS A 57 -0.06 -10.94 -19.89
CA LYS A 57 -1.29 -11.75 -19.71
C LYS A 57 -1.34 -12.60 -18.43
N LYS A 58 -0.22 -12.72 -17.72
CA LYS A 58 -0.08 -13.48 -16.47
C LYS A 58 -0.07 -12.57 -15.23
N ILE A 59 0.02 -11.25 -15.38
CA ILE A 59 -0.07 -10.28 -14.29
C ILE A 59 -1.53 -9.94 -14.09
N ILE A 60 -2.07 -10.16 -12.89
CA ILE A 60 -3.50 -9.95 -12.60
C ILE A 60 -3.64 -8.88 -11.52
N PRO A 61 -3.75 -7.59 -11.88
CA PRO A 61 -4.11 -6.56 -10.92
C PRO A 61 -5.53 -6.85 -10.39
N VAL A 62 -5.67 -6.91 -9.07
CA VAL A 62 -6.95 -7.13 -8.37
C VAL A 62 -7.30 -5.81 -7.69
N ILE A 63 -8.24 -5.07 -8.29
CA ILE A 63 -8.49 -3.66 -7.96
C ILE A 63 -9.90 -3.47 -7.38
N THR A 64 -10.91 -3.92 -8.13
CA THR A 64 -12.32 -3.73 -7.80
C THR A 64 -12.87 -4.91 -6.99
N GLU A 65 -14.01 -4.74 -6.34
CA GLU A 65 -14.72 -5.84 -5.65
C GLU A 65 -14.92 -7.06 -6.56
N LYS A 66 -15.33 -6.83 -7.82
CA LYS A 66 -15.50 -7.89 -8.83
C LYS A 66 -14.19 -8.64 -9.10
N ASP A 67 -13.05 -7.96 -9.06
CA ASP A 67 -11.76 -8.61 -9.21
C ASP A 67 -11.46 -9.51 -8.00
N TYR A 68 -11.72 -9.02 -6.78
CA TYR A 68 -11.51 -9.80 -5.55
C TYR A 68 -12.39 -11.06 -5.53
N GLU A 69 -13.64 -10.96 -5.98
CA GLU A 69 -14.54 -12.11 -6.12
C GLU A 69 -14.01 -13.10 -7.17
N ARG A 70 -13.67 -12.60 -8.36
CA ARG A 70 -13.19 -13.40 -9.50
C ARG A 70 -11.86 -14.09 -9.23
N PHE A 71 -10.98 -13.44 -8.48
CA PHE A 71 -9.61 -13.86 -8.19
C PHE A 71 -9.43 -14.20 -6.70
N SER A 72 -10.49 -14.75 -6.11
CA SER A 72 -10.57 -15.15 -4.70
C SER A 72 -9.67 -16.34 -4.33
N ASP A 73 -9.29 -17.17 -5.31
CA ASP A 73 -8.38 -18.31 -5.13
C ASP A 73 -7.00 -18.02 -5.77
N PRO A 74 -6.06 -17.42 -5.01
CA PRO A 74 -4.71 -17.14 -5.48
C PRO A 74 -3.92 -18.42 -5.74
N GLU A 75 -4.15 -19.51 -5.00
CA GLU A 75 -3.42 -20.78 -5.22
C GLU A 75 -3.69 -21.33 -6.63
N LYS A 76 -4.95 -21.27 -7.08
CA LYS A 76 -5.33 -21.63 -8.45
C LYS A 76 -4.69 -20.71 -9.49
N LEU A 77 -4.49 -19.42 -9.18
CA LEU A 77 -3.79 -18.50 -10.08
C LEU A 77 -2.31 -18.89 -10.22
N PHE A 78 -1.61 -19.12 -9.11
CA PHE A 78 -0.20 -19.51 -9.13
C PHE A 78 0.02 -20.85 -9.85
N LYS A 79 -0.86 -21.84 -9.67
CA LYS A 79 -0.82 -23.10 -10.44
C LYS A 79 -0.87 -22.87 -11.96
N ASN A 80 -1.55 -21.81 -12.40
CA ASN A 80 -1.64 -21.41 -13.81
C ASN A 80 -0.56 -20.40 -14.22
N LYS A 81 0.48 -20.20 -13.39
CA LYS A 81 1.53 -19.18 -13.56
C LYS A 81 0.98 -17.76 -13.69
N ARG A 82 -0.17 -17.48 -13.07
CA ARG A 82 -0.76 -16.13 -13.00
C ARG A 82 -0.48 -15.57 -11.61
N ILE A 83 -0.03 -14.32 -11.55
CA ILE A 83 0.33 -13.66 -10.30
C ILE A 83 -0.65 -12.54 -10.01
N PRO A 84 -1.42 -12.62 -8.91
CA PRO A 84 -2.30 -11.53 -8.50
C PRO A 84 -1.50 -10.42 -7.80
N VAL A 85 -1.81 -9.16 -8.13
CA VAL A 85 -1.32 -7.97 -7.42
C VAL A 85 -2.53 -7.30 -6.77
N TYR A 86 -2.70 -7.48 -5.46
CA TYR A 86 -3.87 -6.97 -4.75
C TYR A 86 -3.70 -5.50 -4.34
N LYS A 87 -4.59 -4.63 -4.81
CA LYS A 87 -4.60 -3.20 -4.47
C LYS A 87 -5.61 -2.95 -3.36
N LEU A 88 -5.14 -2.61 -2.16
CA LEU A 88 -5.98 -2.38 -0.97
C LEU A 88 -6.77 -1.07 -1.07
N HIS A 89 -6.18 -0.02 -1.63
CA HIS A 89 -6.90 1.25 -1.79
C HIS A 89 -7.39 1.47 -3.23
N GLY A 90 -7.26 0.43 -4.07
CA GLY A 90 -7.66 0.48 -5.47
C GLY A 90 -6.65 1.22 -6.33
N SER A 91 -7.09 1.61 -7.52
CA SER A 91 -6.27 2.23 -8.55
C SER A 91 -7.21 2.81 -9.62
N PRO A 92 -6.87 3.91 -10.30
CA PRO A 92 -7.76 4.52 -11.30
C PRO A 92 -7.89 3.69 -12.59
N LYS A 93 -6.96 2.76 -12.85
CA LYS A 93 -6.93 1.99 -14.08
C LYS A 93 -6.25 0.65 -13.87
N ASN A 94 -6.71 -0.37 -14.57
CA ASN A 94 -5.94 -1.59 -14.75
C ASN A 94 -5.00 -1.44 -15.96
N ILE A 95 -3.70 -1.19 -15.75
CA ILE A 95 -2.75 -1.02 -16.87
C ILE A 95 -2.49 -2.30 -17.69
N ILE A 96 -2.90 -3.46 -17.15
CA ILE A 96 -2.76 -4.74 -17.84
C ILE A 96 -3.92 -4.96 -18.81
N THR A 97 -5.17 -4.78 -18.36
CA THR A 97 -6.37 -4.98 -19.19
C THR A 97 -6.79 -3.73 -19.97
N GLY A 98 -6.39 -2.54 -19.50
CA GLY A 98 -6.82 -1.24 -20.01
C GLY A 98 -8.11 -0.71 -19.39
N GLU A 99 -8.76 -1.48 -18.51
CA GLU A 99 -10.02 -1.12 -17.85
C GLU A 99 -9.88 0.13 -16.98
N ASP A 100 -10.86 1.04 -17.09
CA ASP A 100 -11.00 2.21 -16.23
C ASP A 100 -11.68 1.81 -14.91
N THR A 101 -10.97 2.00 -13.81
CA THR A 101 -11.43 1.66 -12.45
C THR A 101 -11.57 2.90 -11.56
N ARG A 102 -11.52 4.11 -12.15
CA ARG A 102 -11.52 5.41 -11.46
C ARG A 102 -12.71 5.60 -10.52
N ASN A 103 -13.90 5.17 -10.93
CA ASN A 103 -15.09 5.27 -10.06
C ASN A 103 -14.94 4.45 -8.77
N SER A 104 -14.43 3.21 -8.86
CA SER A 104 -14.16 2.38 -7.69
C SER A 104 -13.11 3.04 -6.79
N PHE A 105 -12.06 3.57 -7.40
CA PHE A 105 -10.98 4.26 -6.69
C PHE A 105 -11.46 5.53 -5.95
N ILE A 106 -12.23 6.40 -6.60
CA ILE A 106 -12.82 7.59 -5.97
C ILE A 106 -13.72 7.18 -4.80
N ASN A 107 -14.51 6.11 -4.94
CA ASN A 107 -15.37 5.63 -3.87
C ASN A 107 -14.55 5.15 -2.65
N THR A 108 -13.48 4.38 -2.87
CA THR A 108 -12.57 3.97 -1.78
C THR A 108 -11.94 5.18 -1.09
N LEU A 109 -11.47 6.19 -1.84
CA LEU A 109 -10.92 7.43 -1.25
C LEU A 109 -11.97 8.22 -0.46
N LYS A 110 -13.20 8.33 -0.98
CA LYS A 110 -14.31 8.98 -0.27
C LYS A 110 -14.64 8.25 1.03
N LEU A 111 -14.60 6.92 1.05
CA LEU A 111 -14.80 6.11 2.26
C LEU A 111 -13.70 6.36 3.29
N ILE A 112 -12.43 6.31 2.87
CA ILE A 112 -11.28 6.62 3.74
C ILE A 112 -11.44 8.02 4.33
N GLY A 113 -11.65 9.03 3.48
CA GLY A 113 -11.80 10.43 3.91
C GLY A 113 -13.00 10.67 4.83
N SER A 114 -14.14 10.03 4.56
CA SER A 114 -15.34 10.17 5.40
C SER A 114 -15.17 9.53 6.78
N ASN A 115 -14.42 8.43 6.87
CA ASN A 115 -14.15 7.75 8.12
C ASN A 115 -13.19 8.55 9.02
N HIS A 116 -12.23 9.26 8.42
CA HIS A 116 -11.36 10.20 9.14
C HIS A 116 -12.16 11.35 9.80
N MET A 117 -13.24 11.84 9.18
CA MET A 117 -14.02 12.96 9.72
C MET A 117 -14.95 12.58 10.88
N LYS A 118 -15.34 11.31 11.00
CA LYS A 118 -16.35 10.85 11.97
C LYS A 118 -15.79 10.18 13.22
N ASN A 119 -14.46 10.15 13.41
CA ASN A 119 -13.79 9.35 14.46
C ASN A 119 -14.24 7.87 14.47
N ASN A 120 -14.72 7.35 13.34
CA ASN A 120 -15.10 5.95 13.22
C ASN A 120 -13.83 5.10 13.02
N ILE A 121 -13.87 3.84 13.46
CA ILE A 121 -12.80 2.88 13.17
C ILE A 121 -12.68 2.78 11.65
N ILE A 122 -11.58 3.28 11.09
CA ILE A 122 -11.28 3.13 9.67
C ILE A 122 -10.88 1.67 9.50
N GLN A 123 -11.62 0.93 8.68
CA GLN A 123 -11.28 -0.44 8.30
C GLN A 123 -11.27 -0.53 6.79
N LEU A 124 -10.43 -1.43 6.29
CA LEU A 124 -10.48 -1.85 4.90
C LEU A 124 -11.90 -2.33 4.55
N GLU A 125 -12.29 -2.13 3.29
CA GLU A 125 -13.53 -2.69 2.78
C GLU A 125 -13.59 -4.21 3.06
N PRO A 126 -14.76 -4.77 3.45
CA PRO A 126 -14.84 -6.12 3.98
C PRO A 126 -14.18 -7.19 3.11
N PHE A 127 -14.36 -7.12 1.79
CA PHE A 127 -13.77 -8.09 0.85
C PHE A 127 -12.23 -8.02 0.81
N LYS A 128 -11.63 -6.84 1.04
CA LYS A 128 -10.18 -6.66 1.09
C LYS A 128 -9.60 -7.16 2.40
N ALA A 129 -10.28 -6.87 3.52
CA ALA A 129 -9.91 -7.37 4.84
C ALA A 129 -9.96 -8.91 4.88
N GLN A 130 -11.01 -9.51 4.33
CA GLN A 130 -11.16 -10.96 4.23
C GLN A 130 -10.05 -11.58 3.36
N MET A 131 -9.72 -10.95 2.23
CA MET A 131 -8.62 -11.43 1.38
C MET A 131 -7.27 -11.36 2.12
N LEU A 132 -6.97 -10.25 2.80
CA LEU A 132 -5.75 -10.08 3.60
C LEU A 132 -5.65 -11.16 4.68
N GLU A 133 -6.73 -11.43 5.41
CA GLU A 133 -6.79 -12.48 6.43
C GLU A 133 -6.58 -13.86 5.82
N TYR A 134 -7.26 -14.16 4.71
CA TYR A 134 -7.17 -15.44 4.02
C TYR A 134 -5.74 -15.74 3.54
N ILE A 135 -5.09 -14.81 2.85
CA ILE A 135 -3.74 -15.02 2.32
C ILE A 135 -2.65 -14.96 3.39
N SER A 136 -2.93 -14.35 4.54
CA SER A 136 -1.99 -14.24 5.67
C SER A 136 -2.11 -15.38 6.69
N ASN A 137 -3.17 -16.19 6.58
CA ASN A 137 -3.44 -17.27 7.52
C ASN A 137 -2.28 -18.28 7.58
N LYS A 138 -1.83 -18.58 8.80
CA LYS A 138 -0.70 -19.46 9.14
C LYS A 138 0.65 -19.05 8.53
N ARG A 139 0.78 -17.79 8.07
CA ARG A 139 1.97 -17.25 7.41
C ARG A 139 2.58 -16.10 8.22
N SER A 140 3.71 -15.60 7.74
CA SER A 140 4.33 -14.37 8.21
C SER A 140 3.93 -13.24 7.26
N LEU A 141 3.45 -12.12 7.81
CA LEU A 141 3.19 -10.89 7.06
C LEU A 141 4.37 -9.94 7.23
N ILE A 142 4.94 -9.49 6.12
CA ILE A 142 6.02 -8.51 6.11
C ILE A 142 5.47 -7.19 5.57
N ILE A 143 5.67 -6.10 6.30
CA ILE A 143 5.26 -4.75 5.91
C ILE A 143 6.53 -3.95 5.59
N ILE A 144 6.57 -3.33 4.41
CA ILE A 144 7.70 -2.54 3.89
C ILE A 144 7.16 -1.24 3.30
N GLY A 145 7.93 -0.15 3.41
CA GLY A 145 7.57 1.14 2.78
C GLY A 145 6.40 1.86 3.46
N TYR A 146 6.03 1.41 4.67
CA TYR A 146 4.88 1.89 5.40
C TYR A 146 5.31 2.49 6.74
N SER A 147 5.04 3.78 6.93
CA SER A 147 5.46 4.52 8.13
C SER A 147 4.59 4.24 9.36
N GLY A 148 3.41 3.66 9.16
CA GLY A 148 2.39 3.51 10.20
C GLY A 148 1.66 4.81 10.53
N LYS A 149 2.16 5.97 10.08
CA LYS A 149 1.55 7.26 10.38
C LYS A 149 0.34 7.50 9.47
N ASN A 150 -0.76 7.93 10.08
CA ASN A 150 -2.02 8.38 9.44
C ASN A 150 -2.85 7.34 8.68
N ASP A 151 -2.38 6.10 8.56
CA ASP A 151 -3.12 5.07 7.83
C ASP A 151 -3.64 4.01 8.81
N SER A 152 -4.83 4.32 9.32
CA SER A 152 -5.45 3.60 10.45
C SER A 152 -6.22 2.36 10.01
N ASP A 153 -6.42 2.14 8.71
CA ASP A 153 -7.23 1.03 8.20
C ASP A 153 -6.51 -0.32 8.33
N LEU A 154 -5.27 -0.43 7.84
CA LEU A 154 -4.45 -1.64 7.91
C LEU A 154 -4.16 -1.98 9.37
N VAL A 155 -3.73 -1.00 10.17
CA VAL A 155 -3.44 -1.20 11.59
C VAL A 155 -4.69 -1.70 12.34
N SER A 156 -5.87 -1.13 12.06
CA SER A 156 -7.13 -1.61 12.65
C SER A 156 -7.47 -3.03 12.22
N THR A 157 -7.27 -3.37 10.95
CA THR A 157 -7.48 -4.75 10.45
C THR A 157 -6.51 -5.74 11.10
N LEU A 158 -5.24 -5.38 11.27
CA LEU A 158 -4.22 -6.23 11.91
C LEU A 158 -4.54 -6.55 13.38
N LYS A 159 -5.18 -5.62 14.10
CA LYS A 159 -5.64 -5.85 15.48
C LYS A 159 -6.69 -6.95 15.58
N THR A 160 -7.48 -7.17 14.54
CA THR A 160 -8.61 -8.12 14.55
C THR A 160 -8.36 -9.41 13.76
N MET A 161 -7.34 -9.44 12.91
CA MET A 161 -7.05 -10.54 11.98
C MET A 161 -6.66 -11.84 12.69
N LYS A 162 -7.23 -12.99 12.32
CA LYS A 162 -6.91 -14.27 12.97
C LYS A 162 -5.91 -15.09 12.16
N GLY A 163 -5.21 -15.99 12.83
CA GLY A 163 -4.36 -17.00 12.19
C GLY A 163 -3.01 -16.52 11.64
N LEU A 164 -2.73 -15.21 11.66
CA LEU A 164 -1.39 -14.69 11.36
C LEU A 164 -0.39 -15.21 12.40
N LYS A 165 0.79 -15.69 11.97
CA LYS A 165 1.83 -16.19 12.89
C LYS A 165 2.78 -15.10 13.32
N ASN A 166 3.34 -14.40 12.34
CA ASN A 166 4.34 -13.37 12.58
C ASN A 166 3.97 -12.11 11.80
N LEU A 167 4.04 -10.96 12.45
CA LEU A 167 4.05 -9.64 11.84
C LEU A 167 5.48 -9.10 11.89
N ILE A 168 6.07 -8.81 10.74
CA ILE A 168 7.42 -8.24 10.64
C ILE A 168 7.30 -6.88 9.95
N TRP A 169 7.61 -5.82 10.69
CA TRP A 169 7.57 -4.46 10.18
C TRP A 169 8.97 -3.98 9.84
N ILE A 170 9.26 -3.76 8.56
CA ILE A 170 10.54 -3.22 8.11
C ILE A 170 10.45 -1.70 8.13
N ASN A 171 11.06 -1.09 9.14
CA ASN A 171 11.11 0.34 9.30
C ASN A 171 12.40 0.90 8.67
N HIS A 172 12.22 1.85 7.75
CA HIS A 172 13.34 2.49 7.05
C HIS A 172 14.08 3.45 7.98
N VAL A 173 15.40 3.26 8.08
CA VAL A 173 16.30 4.19 8.77
C VAL A 173 17.38 4.62 7.78
N ALA A 174 17.39 5.91 7.41
CA ALA A 174 18.28 6.45 6.37
C ALA A 174 19.77 6.20 6.69
N ASN A 175 20.14 6.27 7.97
CA ASN A 175 21.49 5.98 8.48
C ASN A 175 21.61 4.58 9.09
N GLY A 176 20.69 3.68 8.74
CA GLY A 176 20.61 2.32 9.29
C GLY A 176 21.73 1.40 8.77
N LYS A 177 22.10 0.41 9.57
CA LYS A 177 23.01 -0.66 9.14
C LYS A 177 22.28 -1.65 8.24
N THR A 178 22.99 -2.28 7.31
CA THR A 178 22.40 -3.30 6.41
C THR A 178 21.86 -4.52 7.16
N LYS A 179 22.51 -4.94 8.26
CA LYS A 179 22.02 -6.04 9.11
C LYS A 179 20.78 -5.66 9.93
N GLY A 180 20.53 -4.36 10.09
CA GLY A 180 19.45 -3.80 10.87
C GLY A 180 19.49 -4.14 12.36
N ASP A 181 18.56 -3.54 13.10
CA ASP A 181 18.28 -3.82 14.51
C ASP A 181 16.87 -4.43 14.60
N LEU A 182 16.77 -5.63 15.19
CA LEU A 182 15.52 -6.38 15.34
C LEU A 182 14.97 -6.21 16.75
N TYR A 183 13.70 -5.81 16.84
CA TYR A 183 12.95 -5.65 18.07
C TYR A 183 11.76 -6.60 18.07
N GLU A 184 11.49 -7.23 19.21
CA GLU A 184 10.32 -8.06 19.43
C GLU A 184 9.40 -7.39 20.46
N TYR A 185 8.10 -7.40 20.18
CA TYR A 185 7.10 -6.79 21.04
C TYR A 185 6.35 -7.86 21.82
N HIS A 186 6.28 -7.66 23.12
CA HIS A 186 5.54 -8.50 24.04
C HIS A 186 4.30 -7.78 24.56
N LYS A 187 3.36 -8.54 25.11
CA LYS A 187 2.15 -7.99 25.72
C LYS A 187 2.56 -7.02 26.85
N PRO A 188 2.10 -5.76 26.82
CA PRO A 188 2.51 -4.78 27.83
C PRO A 188 1.94 -5.16 29.20
N LYS A 189 2.75 -5.02 30.25
CA LYS A 189 2.34 -5.26 31.66
C LYS A 189 1.52 -4.10 32.23
N SER A 190 1.65 -2.89 31.68
CA SER A 190 0.94 -1.68 32.12
C SER A 190 0.45 -0.86 30.92
N MET A 191 -0.53 0.02 31.17
CA MET A 191 -1.27 0.75 30.14
C MET A 191 -0.57 2.01 29.59
N ASN A 192 0.62 2.35 30.09
CA ASN A 192 1.28 3.61 29.76
C ASN A 192 2.12 3.49 28.49
N ILE A 193 1.44 3.59 27.34
CA ILE A 193 2.03 3.47 25.99
C ILE A 193 2.35 4.88 25.40
N SER A 194 1.91 5.96 26.06
CA SER A 194 1.95 7.34 25.54
C SER A 194 3.35 7.91 25.30
N ASN A 195 4.40 7.30 25.87
CA ASN A 195 5.79 7.75 25.73
C ASN A 195 6.54 7.04 24.59
N LEU A 196 5.91 6.09 23.91
CA LEU A 196 6.50 5.38 22.77
C LEU A 196 6.34 6.16 21.47
N ASP A 197 7.21 5.88 20.49
CA ASP A 197 7.04 6.41 19.14
C ASP A 197 5.74 5.87 18.49
N ASP A 198 5.20 6.58 17.50
CA ASP A 198 3.89 6.24 16.90
C ASP A 198 3.82 4.79 16.41
N LEU A 199 4.92 4.27 15.85
CA LEU A 199 4.98 2.91 15.32
C LEU A 199 5.01 1.88 16.44
N ASP A 200 5.83 2.10 17.46
CA ASP A 200 5.92 1.27 18.65
C ASP A 200 4.56 1.18 19.36
N GLN A 201 3.85 2.32 19.48
CA GLN A 201 2.48 2.33 20.01
C GLN A 201 1.58 1.37 19.22
N GLN A 202 1.57 1.47 17.88
CA GLN A 202 0.75 0.61 17.02
C GLN A 202 1.11 -0.87 17.14
N LEU A 203 2.40 -1.21 17.12
CA LEU A 203 2.87 -2.59 17.21
C LEU A 203 2.54 -3.21 18.57
N VAL A 204 2.68 -2.45 19.66
CA VAL A 204 2.25 -2.87 21.01
C VAL A 204 0.74 -3.09 21.05
N GLU A 205 -0.05 -2.20 20.45
CA GLU A 205 -1.50 -2.37 20.41
C GLU A 205 -1.93 -3.60 19.60
N ILE A 206 -1.31 -3.86 18.44
CA ILE A 206 -1.55 -5.08 17.65
C ILE A 206 -1.26 -6.31 18.51
N LYS A 207 -0.10 -6.36 19.18
CA LYS A 207 0.25 -7.48 20.07
C LYS A 207 -0.72 -7.63 21.24
N ARG A 208 -1.24 -6.52 21.78
CA ARG A 208 -2.22 -6.52 22.88
C ARG A 208 -3.55 -7.12 22.44
N PHE A 209 -4.08 -6.73 21.29
CA PHE A 209 -5.36 -7.24 20.78
C PHE A 209 -5.23 -8.62 20.15
N ASN A 210 -4.02 -9.01 19.76
CA ASN A 210 -3.74 -10.28 19.12
C ASN A 210 -2.55 -11.00 19.74
N GLU A 211 -2.80 -11.64 20.88
CA GLU A 211 -1.76 -12.27 21.68
C GLU A 211 -1.02 -13.39 20.95
N SER A 212 -1.69 -14.03 19.99
CA SER A 212 -1.17 -15.17 19.23
C SER A 212 -0.14 -14.80 18.16
N ILE A 213 -0.11 -13.54 17.71
CA ILE A 213 0.83 -13.07 16.69
C ILE A 213 2.17 -12.70 17.35
N ASN A 214 3.29 -13.17 16.81
CA ASN A 214 4.59 -12.62 17.15
C ASN A 214 4.81 -11.32 16.36
N VAL A 215 5.13 -10.22 17.04
CA VAL A 215 5.26 -8.91 16.42
C VAL A 215 6.72 -8.46 16.49
N PHE A 216 7.29 -8.14 15.34
CA PHE A 216 8.68 -7.73 15.18
C PHE A 216 8.79 -6.41 14.40
N ARG A 217 9.79 -5.60 14.75
CA ARG A 217 10.24 -4.44 13.98
C ARG A 217 11.69 -4.64 13.59
N LEU A 218 12.00 -4.49 12.31
CA LEU A 218 13.35 -4.48 11.78
C LEU A 218 13.69 -3.06 11.32
N ASN A 219 14.55 -2.38 12.06
CA ASN A 219 15.10 -1.09 11.65
C ASN A 219 16.28 -1.32 10.71
N THR A 220 16.20 -0.90 9.45
CA THR A 220 17.29 -1.10 8.50
C THR A 220 17.28 -0.05 7.39
N TYR A 221 18.39 0.06 6.66
CA TYR A 221 18.40 0.78 5.40
C TYR A 221 17.77 -0.10 4.31
N THR A 222 16.46 0.05 4.12
CA THR A 222 15.60 -0.83 3.31
C THR A 222 16.16 -1.18 1.93
N PRO A 223 16.60 -0.21 1.09
CA PRO A 223 17.07 -0.53 -0.26
C PRO A 223 18.20 -1.57 -0.26
N LYS A 224 19.23 -1.35 0.56
CA LYS A 224 20.40 -2.24 0.65
C LYS A 224 20.09 -3.56 1.35
N PHE A 225 19.13 -3.57 2.28
CA PHE A 225 18.66 -4.81 2.87
C PHE A 225 17.99 -5.71 1.81
N LEU A 226 17.11 -5.14 1.00
CA LEU A 226 16.38 -5.86 -0.05
C LEU A 226 17.24 -6.26 -1.24
N GLU A 227 18.29 -5.51 -1.56
CA GLU A 227 19.28 -5.90 -2.59
C GLU A 227 19.85 -7.30 -2.35
N ASN A 228 19.98 -7.72 -1.09
CA ASN A 228 20.49 -9.06 -0.75
C ASN A 228 19.46 -10.18 -1.02
N LEU A 229 18.20 -9.85 -1.30
CA LEU A 229 17.11 -10.81 -1.50
C LEU A 229 16.85 -11.15 -2.97
N ILE A 230 17.53 -10.48 -3.90
CA ILE A 230 17.36 -10.70 -5.34
C ILE A 230 18.67 -11.14 -6.00
N ASP A 231 18.60 -12.25 -6.76
CA ASP A 231 19.76 -12.85 -7.42
C ASP A 231 20.21 -12.05 -8.66
N LYS A 232 19.32 -11.22 -9.22
CA LYS A 232 19.57 -10.42 -10.43
C LYS A 232 19.44 -8.94 -10.13
N LYS A 233 20.55 -8.21 -10.23
CA LYS A 233 20.61 -6.73 -10.22
C LYS A 233 20.09 -6.10 -11.53
N GLU A 234 19.36 -6.83 -12.36
CA GLU A 234 19.06 -6.42 -13.73
C GLU A 234 18.01 -5.30 -13.79
N LYS A 235 18.33 -4.26 -14.58
CA LYS A 235 17.46 -3.20 -15.12
C LYS A 235 16.70 -2.33 -14.11
N ILE A 236 17.22 -2.12 -12.90
CA ILE A 236 16.73 -1.00 -12.08
C ILE A 236 17.12 0.29 -12.81
N SER A 237 16.11 1.05 -13.26
CA SER A 237 16.36 2.35 -13.88
C SER A 237 17.16 3.20 -12.90
N LYS A 238 18.33 3.68 -13.35
CA LYS A 238 19.15 4.63 -12.59
C LYS A 238 18.68 6.06 -12.77
N GLU A 239 17.78 6.29 -13.72
CA GLU A 239 17.21 7.59 -13.96
C GLU A 239 16.14 7.88 -12.94
N ASN A 240 16.25 9.03 -12.28
CA ASN A 240 15.18 9.50 -11.41
C ASN A 240 13.95 9.86 -12.25
N PHE A 241 12.78 9.74 -11.62
CA PHE A 241 11.58 10.36 -12.13
C PHE A 241 11.68 11.87 -11.88
N GLU A 242 11.81 12.65 -12.95
CA GLU A 242 11.98 14.09 -12.90
C GLU A 242 10.74 14.76 -13.49
N LEU A 243 9.67 14.82 -12.69
CA LEU A 243 8.49 15.61 -13.01
C LEU A 243 8.23 16.59 -11.87
N ASN A 244 8.26 17.87 -12.17
CA ASN A 244 8.00 18.90 -11.18
C ASN A 244 6.48 19.01 -10.92
N LEU A 245 6.06 18.75 -9.68
CA LEU A 245 4.66 18.83 -9.28
C LEU A 245 4.04 20.22 -9.54
N GLY A 246 4.78 21.30 -9.27
CA GLY A 246 4.30 22.66 -9.47
C GLY A 246 4.01 22.95 -10.94
N GLU A 247 4.94 22.62 -11.82
CA GLU A 247 4.79 22.76 -13.27
C GLU A 247 3.64 21.88 -13.79
N TRP A 248 3.59 20.61 -13.36
CA TRP A 248 2.54 19.69 -13.75
C TRP A 248 1.15 20.19 -13.34
N LEU A 249 1.00 20.68 -12.09
CA LEU A 249 -0.26 21.25 -11.60
C LEU A 249 -0.69 22.47 -12.43
N THR A 250 0.25 23.37 -12.77
CA THR A 250 -0.09 24.55 -13.58
C THR A 250 -0.50 24.22 -15.00
N THR A 251 0.02 23.12 -15.55
CA THR A 251 -0.26 22.68 -16.92
C THR A 251 -1.56 21.85 -16.99
N ASN A 252 -1.82 21.01 -15.99
CA ASN A 252 -2.90 20.02 -16.04
C ASN A 252 -4.14 20.41 -15.21
N ILE A 253 -4.03 21.38 -14.29
CA ILE A 253 -5.14 21.85 -13.46
C ILE A 253 -5.45 23.30 -13.76
N LYS A 254 -6.69 23.55 -14.19
CA LYS A 254 -7.18 24.91 -14.44
C LYS A 254 -7.17 25.71 -13.15
N LYS A 255 -6.45 26.85 -13.14
CA LYS A 255 -6.42 27.76 -12.00
C LYS A 255 -7.86 28.22 -11.66
N PRO A 256 -8.26 28.21 -10.38
CA PRO A 256 -9.58 28.65 -9.98
C PRO A 256 -9.75 30.15 -10.25
N SER A 257 -10.94 30.53 -10.70
CA SER A 257 -11.30 31.94 -10.90
C SER A 257 -11.31 32.70 -9.56
N VAL A 258 -11.22 34.03 -9.60
CA VAL A 258 -11.31 34.87 -8.38
C VAL A 258 -12.62 34.59 -7.63
N LEU A 259 -13.73 34.45 -8.35
CA LEU A 259 -15.04 34.12 -7.77
C LEU A 259 -15.03 32.75 -7.11
N THR A 260 -14.41 31.74 -7.74
CA THR A 260 -14.26 30.40 -7.16
C THR A 260 -13.43 30.43 -5.88
N LYS A 261 -12.34 31.23 -5.86
CA LYS A 261 -11.52 31.40 -4.65
C LYS A 261 -12.34 32.01 -3.51
N LEU A 262 -13.07 33.09 -3.78
CA LEU A 262 -13.94 33.74 -2.79
C LEU A 262 -15.03 32.79 -2.27
N PHE A 263 -15.65 32.01 -3.17
CA PHE A 263 -16.66 31.02 -2.79
C PHE A 263 -16.10 29.91 -1.91
N ILE A 264 -14.92 29.35 -2.25
CA ILE A 264 -14.25 28.33 -1.42
C ILE A 264 -13.88 28.91 -0.06
N SER A 265 -13.30 30.11 -0.02
CA SER A 265 -12.97 30.78 1.25
C SER A 265 -14.22 30.98 2.11
N ALA A 266 -15.32 31.48 1.54
CA ALA A 266 -16.58 31.63 2.27
C ALA A 266 -17.09 30.28 2.83
N LYS A 267 -16.96 29.18 2.08
CA LYS A 267 -17.33 27.83 2.52
C LYS A 267 -16.44 27.22 3.61
N ILE A 268 -15.19 27.68 3.75
CA ILE A 268 -14.26 27.20 4.78
C ILE A 268 -14.48 27.98 6.09
N TYR A 269 -14.81 29.27 5.99
CA TYR A 269 -14.96 30.17 7.13
C TYR A 269 -16.40 30.33 7.67
N LEU A 270 -17.40 29.78 6.97
CA LEU A 270 -18.80 29.68 7.42
C LEU A 270 -19.11 28.24 7.80
#